data_AF-A0A5D0SSK8-F1
#
_entry.id   AF-A0A5D0SSK8-F1
#
_cell.length_a   1.000
_cell.length_b   1.000
_cell.length_c   1.000
_cell.angle_alpha   90.00
_cell.angle_beta   90.00
_cell.angle_gamma   90.00
#
_symmetry.space_group_name_H-M   'P 1'
#
loop_
_entity.id
_entity.type
_entity.pdbx_description
1 polymer ?
#
loop_
_entity_poly.entity_id
_entity_poly.type
_entity_poly.pdbx_seq_one_letter_code
_entity_poly.pdbx_strand_id
1 'polypeptide(L)'
;MMDKPILVTGIHRSGTTFVGKMLSLKMNIGYIHEPFNPKSGLQIFDKQYKYLKNDDNKYNEYLKALLNLNKVKFHIYPFSNNSTVINKKKDILKYFFNNPSVNNFFKSLLKIIFRSKSQIKYSLLRFNPLITRLLIKDPLAAFSAKYLSNKYNCSVVIMIRHPLSFIASIKRLN
;
A
#
# COMPACT_ATOMS: atom_id res chain seq x y z
N MET A 1 -8.87 -12.18 -17.42
CA MET A 1 -7.72 -11.27 -17.19
C MET A 1 -8.24 -10.04 -16.47
N MET A 2 -7.43 -9.38 -15.64
CA MET A 2 -7.83 -8.10 -15.05
C MET A 2 -7.83 -7.00 -16.12
N ASP A 3 -8.81 -6.12 -16.01
CA ASP A 3 -8.93 -4.92 -16.83
C ASP A 3 -7.77 -3.96 -16.57
N LYS A 4 -7.56 -3.05 -17.53
CA LYS A 4 -6.57 -1.98 -17.50
C LYS A 4 -6.58 -1.26 -16.13
N PRO A 5 -5.55 -1.43 -15.27
CA PRO A 5 -5.54 -0.82 -13.93
C PRO A 5 -5.59 0.70 -13.99
N ILE A 6 -6.07 1.35 -12.94
CA ILE A 6 -6.09 2.80 -12.79
C ILE A 6 -5.05 3.19 -11.75
N LEU A 7 -4.24 4.19 -12.04
CA LEU A 7 -3.34 4.83 -11.09
C LEU A 7 -3.82 6.26 -10.85
N VAL A 8 -4.24 6.57 -9.62
CA VAL A 8 -4.51 7.95 -9.18
C VAL A 8 -3.30 8.42 -8.38
N THR A 9 -2.55 9.37 -8.94
CA THR A 9 -1.29 9.87 -8.38
C THR A 9 -1.18 11.40 -8.49
N GLY A 10 -0.02 11.96 -8.21
CA GLY A 10 0.24 13.41 -8.19
C GLY A 10 0.79 13.87 -6.84
N ILE A 11 0.77 15.17 -6.59
CA ILE A 11 1.27 15.70 -5.32
C ILE A 11 0.37 15.25 -4.15
N HIS A 12 0.95 15.02 -2.97
CA HIS A 12 0.15 14.79 -1.78
C HIS A 12 -0.73 16.03 -1.47
N ARG A 13 -1.83 15.85 -0.72
CA ARG A 13 -2.81 16.93 -0.44
C ARG A 13 -3.48 17.56 -1.67
N SER A 14 -3.51 16.90 -2.82
CA SER A 14 -4.22 17.37 -4.03
C SER A 14 -5.62 16.79 -4.25
N GLY A 15 -6.16 16.04 -3.29
CA GLY A 15 -7.46 15.39 -3.44
C GLY A 15 -7.42 13.98 -4.07
N THR A 16 -6.24 13.38 -4.21
CA THR A 16 -6.07 11.99 -4.72
C THR A 16 -6.97 10.97 -4.00
N THR A 17 -7.17 11.08 -2.68
CA THR A 17 -8.07 10.18 -1.94
C THR A 17 -9.52 10.34 -2.35
N PHE A 18 -9.98 11.56 -2.58
CA PHE A 18 -11.36 11.83 -2.99
C PHE A 18 -11.61 11.26 -4.39
N VAL A 19 -10.76 11.61 -5.36
CA VAL A 19 -10.86 11.11 -6.73
C VAL A 19 -10.76 9.59 -6.80
N GLY A 20 -9.79 9.00 -6.08
CA GLY A 20 -9.64 7.55 -6.03
C GLY A 20 -10.89 6.84 -5.49
N LYS A 21 -11.54 7.39 -4.47
CA LYS A 21 -12.80 6.84 -3.93
C LYS A 21 -13.98 7.00 -4.89
N MET A 22 -14.09 8.15 -5.56
CA MET A 22 -15.15 8.38 -6.56
C MET A 22 -15.03 7.41 -7.72
N LEU A 23 -13.81 7.22 -8.24
CA LEU A 23 -13.54 6.26 -9.31
C LEU A 23 -13.73 4.80 -8.87
N SER A 24 -13.67 4.50 -7.57
CA SER A 24 -13.90 3.15 -7.04
C SER A 24 -15.34 2.90 -6.56
N LEU A 25 -16.30 3.76 -6.91
CA LEU A 25 -17.71 3.54 -6.53
C LEU A 25 -18.32 2.31 -7.23
N LYS A 26 -17.84 1.97 -8.43
CA LYS A 26 -18.29 0.77 -9.14
C LYS A 26 -17.77 -0.48 -8.42
N MET A 27 -18.66 -1.42 -8.12
CA MET A 27 -18.36 -2.61 -7.32
C MET A 27 -17.26 -3.52 -7.89
N ASN A 28 -16.98 -3.44 -9.20
CA ASN A 28 -15.93 -4.22 -9.85
C ASN A 28 -14.53 -3.57 -9.78
N ILE A 29 -14.41 -2.38 -9.16
CA ILE A 29 -13.16 -1.65 -9.03
C ILE A 29 -12.57 -1.84 -7.62
N GLY A 30 -11.45 -2.53 -7.55
CA GLY A 30 -10.72 -2.77 -6.31
C GLY A 30 -9.81 -1.59 -5.94
N TYR A 31 -10.13 -0.90 -4.84
CA TYR A 31 -9.33 0.21 -4.33
C TYR A 31 -8.15 -0.23 -3.45
N ILE A 32 -6.93 0.11 -3.88
CA ILE A 32 -5.68 -0.11 -3.13
C ILE A 32 -5.12 1.24 -2.67
N HIS A 33 -4.92 1.38 -1.36
CA HIS A 33 -4.42 2.61 -0.73
C HIS A 33 -2.90 2.58 -0.55
N GLU A 34 -2.21 3.48 -1.24
CA GLU A 34 -0.79 3.83 -1.09
C GLU A 34 0.20 2.66 -0.96
N PRO A 35 0.24 1.73 -1.93
CA PRO A 35 1.17 0.59 -1.90
C PRO A 35 2.66 0.95 -2.03
N PHE A 36 3.02 2.17 -2.42
CA PHE A 36 4.42 2.63 -2.55
C PHE A 36 4.91 3.31 -1.27
N ASN A 37 4.06 3.40 -0.24
CA ASN A 37 4.43 3.99 1.04
C ASN A 37 5.50 3.14 1.76
N PRO A 38 6.71 3.67 2.04
CA PRO A 38 7.78 2.91 2.68
C PRO A 38 7.48 2.42 4.10
N LYS A 39 6.50 3.02 4.77
CA LYS A 39 6.16 2.68 6.16
C LYS A 39 5.07 1.62 6.26
N SER A 40 4.15 1.58 5.30
CA SER A 40 2.92 0.77 5.40
C SER A 40 2.48 0.09 4.10
N GLY A 41 3.14 0.39 2.99
CA GLY A 41 2.89 -0.15 1.66
C GLY A 41 3.58 -1.50 1.45
N LEU A 42 3.87 -1.83 0.20
CA LEU A 42 4.60 -3.03 -0.18
C LEU A 42 6.01 -2.99 0.38
N GLN A 43 6.46 -4.14 0.90
CA GLN A 43 7.76 -4.27 1.57
C GLN A 43 8.94 -3.91 0.65
N ILE A 44 8.75 -4.00 -0.67
CA ILE A 44 9.76 -3.70 -1.67
C ILE A 44 10.11 -2.21 -1.77
N PHE A 45 9.19 -1.32 -1.38
CA PHE A 45 9.43 0.12 -1.41
C PHE A 45 10.01 0.57 -0.07
N ASP A 46 11.18 1.17 -0.14
CA ASP A 46 11.98 1.71 0.96
C ASP A 46 12.08 3.25 0.92
N LYS A 47 11.72 3.86 -0.21
CA LYS A 47 11.80 5.30 -0.45
C LYS A 47 10.51 5.86 -1.05
N GLN A 48 10.14 7.06 -0.61
CA GLN A 48 9.06 7.83 -1.20
C GLN A 48 9.47 8.29 -2.62
N TYR A 49 8.49 8.43 -3.52
CA TYR A 49 8.72 8.92 -4.88
C TYR A 49 9.78 8.10 -5.65
N LYS A 50 9.78 6.77 -5.47
CA LYS A 50 10.66 5.89 -6.22
C LYS A 50 10.44 6.09 -7.73
N TYR A 51 11.52 6.36 -8.45
CA TYR A 51 11.55 6.34 -9.91
C TYR A 51 11.91 4.92 -10.37
N LEU A 52 11.01 4.29 -11.13
CA LEU A 52 11.19 2.93 -11.62
C LEU A 52 11.69 2.94 -13.08
N LYS A 53 12.65 2.08 -13.37
CA LYS A 53 13.25 1.87 -14.69
C LYS A 53 12.88 0.48 -15.23
N ASN A 54 13.07 0.27 -16.54
CA ASN A 54 12.73 -1.00 -17.19
C ASN A 54 13.48 -2.21 -16.65
N ASP A 55 14.71 -2.01 -16.18
CA ASP A 55 15.62 -3.08 -15.72
C ASP A 55 15.38 -3.47 -14.24
N ASP A 56 14.40 -2.85 -13.57
CA ASP A 56 14.07 -3.06 -12.16
C ASP A 56 13.30 -4.38 -11.91
N ASN A 57 13.91 -5.53 -12.23
CA ASN A 57 13.28 -6.86 -12.20
C ASN A 57 12.63 -7.21 -10.85
N LYS A 58 13.24 -6.81 -9.73
CA LYS A 58 12.70 -7.07 -8.38
C LYS A 58 11.37 -6.36 -8.13
N TYR A 59 11.21 -5.12 -8.60
CA TYR A 59 9.95 -4.38 -8.47
C TYR A 59 8.89 -4.95 -9.41
N ASN A 60 9.31 -5.50 -10.56
CA ASN A 60 8.40 -6.06 -11.55
C ASN A 60 7.62 -7.25 -11.03
N GLU A 61 8.28 -8.13 -10.28
CA GLU A 61 7.63 -9.26 -9.62
C GLU A 61 6.55 -8.80 -8.63
N TYR A 62 6.90 -7.84 -7.76
CA TYR A 62 5.97 -7.29 -6.77
C TYR A 62 4.78 -6.57 -7.41
N LEU A 63 5.03 -5.75 -8.43
CA LEU A 63 3.99 -5.00 -9.12
C LEU A 63 3.09 -5.91 -9.95
N LYS A 64 3.65 -6.88 -10.67
CA LYS A 64 2.87 -7.89 -11.40
C LYS A 64 2.01 -8.71 -10.44
N ALA A 65 2.57 -9.11 -9.29
CA ALA A 65 1.81 -9.81 -8.28
C ALA A 65 0.70 -8.94 -7.67
N LEU A 66 0.97 -7.66 -7.39
CA LEU A 66 -0.04 -6.71 -6.91
C LEU A 66 -1.18 -6.54 -7.93
N LEU A 67 -0.82 -6.31 -9.20
CA LEU A 67 -1.75 -6.01 -10.28
C LEU A 67 -2.62 -7.20 -10.69
N ASN A 68 -2.16 -8.43 -10.40
CA ASN A 68 -2.93 -9.66 -10.62
C ASN A 68 -3.62 -10.16 -9.35
N LEU A 69 -3.65 -9.36 -8.28
CA LEU A 69 -4.16 -9.74 -6.97
C LEU A 69 -3.50 -10.99 -6.35
N ASN A 70 -2.27 -11.30 -6.72
CA ASN A 70 -1.53 -12.38 -6.10
C ASN A 70 -1.04 -12.02 -4.70
N LYS A 71 -0.57 -13.02 -3.95
CA LYS A 71 -0.04 -12.81 -2.60
C LYS A 71 1.22 -11.93 -2.63
N VAL A 72 1.14 -10.76 -2.00
CA VAL A 72 2.27 -9.83 -1.83
C VAL A 72 2.52 -9.47 -0.37
N LYS A 73 3.76 -9.10 -0.06
CA LYS A 73 4.19 -8.70 1.28
C LYS A 73 4.10 -7.18 1.44
N PHE A 74 3.46 -6.75 2.52
CA PHE A 74 3.42 -5.36 2.96
C PHE A 74 4.29 -5.21 4.20
N HIS A 75 4.75 -3.98 4.47
CA HIS A 75 5.40 -3.63 5.73
C HIS A 75 4.48 -3.92 6.91
N ILE A 76 5.04 -4.49 7.98
CA ILE A 76 4.34 -4.77 9.23
C ILE A 76 4.40 -3.51 10.08
N TYR A 77 3.24 -3.01 10.53
CA TYR A 77 3.18 -1.88 11.45
C TYR A 77 3.39 -2.37 12.90
N PRO A 78 4.16 -1.67 13.75
CA PRO A 78 4.95 -0.47 13.46
C PRO A 78 6.35 -0.83 12.93
N PHE A 79 6.80 -0.10 11.92
CA PHE A 79 8.17 -0.15 11.42
C PHE A 79 9.12 0.41 12.50
N SER A 80 9.64 -0.47 13.35
CA SER A 80 10.66 -0.14 14.35
C SER A 80 12.02 -0.29 13.68
N ASN A 81 12.66 0.85 13.45
CA ASN A 81 13.96 0.98 12.79
C ASN A 81 15.15 0.64 13.71
N ASN A 82 14.97 -0.27 14.67
CA ASN A 82 16.07 -0.76 15.49
C ASN A 82 16.35 -2.21 15.11
N SER A 83 17.53 -2.37 14.51
CA SER A 83 18.26 -3.60 14.28
C SER A 83 18.33 -4.50 15.52
N THR A 84 17.29 -5.30 15.73
CA THR A 84 17.32 -6.59 16.45
C THR A 84 16.27 -7.50 15.80
N VAL A 85 16.55 -7.93 14.56
CA VAL A 85 15.67 -8.77 13.74
C VAL A 85 15.71 -10.25 14.15
N ILE A 86 16.53 -10.63 15.13
CA ILE A 86 16.59 -12.02 15.56
C ILE A 86 15.63 -12.22 16.74
N ASN A 87 14.49 -12.83 16.40
CA ASN A 87 13.60 -13.61 17.27
C ASN A 87 12.42 -12.96 18.01
N LYS A 88 11.90 -11.79 17.60
CA LYS A 88 10.61 -11.28 18.11
C LYS A 88 9.48 -12.33 18.12
N LYS A 89 9.39 -13.20 17.11
CA LYS A 89 8.38 -14.28 17.07
C LYS A 89 8.55 -15.32 18.19
N LYS A 90 9.79 -15.75 18.47
CA LYS A 90 10.10 -16.71 19.54
C LYS A 90 10.02 -16.05 20.92
N ASP A 91 10.45 -14.80 21.05
CA ASP A 91 10.41 -14.06 22.31
C ASP A 91 8.98 -13.69 22.70
N ILE A 92 8.14 -13.34 21.71
CA ILE A 92 6.71 -13.13 21.93
C ILE A 92 6.02 -14.46 22.24
N LEU A 93 6.32 -15.58 21.54
CA LEU A 93 5.83 -16.92 21.91
C LEU A 93 6.24 -17.31 23.34
N LYS A 94 7.50 -17.06 23.71
CA LYS A 94 8.04 -17.40 25.03
C LYS A 94 7.42 -16.52 26.13
N TYR A 95 7.20 -15.23 25.85
CA TYR A 95 6.43 -14.34 26.73
C TYR A 95 4.96 -14.81 26.85
N PHE A 96 4.35 -15.31 25.77
CA PHE A 96 2.99 -15.86 25.78
C PHE A 96 2.86 -17.13 26.62
N PHE A 97 3.79 -18.08 26.49
CA PHE A 97 3.79 -19.30 27.32
C PHE A 97 3.98 -18.98 28.80
N ASN A 98 4.69 -17.89 29.12
CA ASN A 98 5.02 -17.52 30.50
C ASN A 98 4.01 -16.56 31.15
N ASN A 99 3.03 -16.00 30.43
CA ASN A 99 2.03 -15.05 30.97
C ASN A 99 0.62 -15.33 30.38
N PRO A 100 -0.20 -16.19 31.00
CA PRO A 100 -1.43 -16.71 30.42
C PRO A 100 -2.64 -15.76 30.50
N SER A 101 -2.45 -14.46 30.80
CA SER A 101 -3.57 -13.52 30.88
C SER A 101 -4.27 -13.40 29.51
N VAL A 102 -5.51 -13.87 29.44
CA VAL A 102 -6.31 -14.06 28.21
C VAL A 102 -6.43 -12.75 27.40
N ASN A 103 -6.58 -11.61 28.07
CA ASN A 103 -6.71 -10.31 27.41
C ASN A 103 -5.43 -9.85 26.68
N ASN A 104 -4.25 -10.15 27.22
CA ASN A 104 -2.98 -9.80 26.56
C ASN A 104 -2.62 -10.81 25.46
N PHE A 105 -3.05 -12.07 25.62
CA PHE A 105 -2.95 -13.12 24.60
C PHE A 105 -3.69 -12.73 23.32
N PHE A 106 -5.00 -12.45 23.41
CA PHE A 106 -5.78 -12.02 22.25
C PHE A 106 -5.22 -10.73 21.66
N LYS A 107 -4.85 -9.73 22.46
CA LYS A 107 -4.34 -8.45 21.95
C LYS A 107 -3.03 -8.59 21.15
N SER A 108 -2.16 -9.51 21.54
CA SER A 108 -0.87 -9.74 20.87
C SER A 108 -0.98 -10.79 19.74
N LEU A 109 -1.89 -11.76 19.85
CA LEU A 109 -2.32 -12.61 18.73
C LEU A 109 -2.99 -11.77 17.64
N LEU A 110 -3.82 -10.79 18.03
CA LEU A 110 -4.32 -9.74 17.15
C LEU A 110 -3.16 -8.96 16.54
N LYS A 111 -2.10 -8.56 17.26
CA LYS A 111 -0.96 -7.88 16.59
C LYS A 111 -0.22 -8.75 15.56
N ILE A 112 -0.21 -10.07 15.74
CA ILE A 112 0.41 -11.03 14.81
C ILE A 112 -0.50 -11.32 13.61
N ILE A 113 -1.81 -11.42 13.83
CA ILE A 113 -2.85 -11.66 12.81
C ILE A 113 -3.19 -10.38 12.05
N PHE A 114 -3.24 -9.24 12.75
CA PHE A 114 -3.42 -7.89 12.21
C PHE A 114 -2.08 -7.41 11.66
N ARG A 115 -1.72 -8.07 10.56
CA ARG A 115 -0.96 -7.51 9.44
C ARG A 115 -1.39 -6.05 9.19
N SER A 116 -0.54 -5.23 8.56
CA SER A 116 -0.86 -3.82 8.34
C SER A 116 -2.27 -3.63 7.78
N LYS A 117 -3.00 -2.58 8.20
CA LYS A 117 -4.37 -2.32 7.73
C LYS A 117 -4.48 -2.42 6.20
N SER A 118 -3.43 -2.00 5.49
CA SER A 118 -3.26 -2.13 4.04
C SER A 118 -3.29 -3.59 3.57
N GLN A 119 -2.57 -4.48 4.25
CA GLN A 119 -2.52 -5.90 3.90
C GLN A 119 -3.82 -6.64 4.16
N ILE A 120 -4.55 -6.30 5.24
CA ILE A 120 -5.86 -6.88 5.51
C ILE A 120 -6.84 -6.49 4.39
N LYS A 121 -6.92 -5.20 4.08
CA LYS A 121 -7.76 -4.69 2.99
C LYS A 121 -7.40 -5.31 1.64
N TYR A 122 -6.10 -5.43 1.35
CA TYR A 122 -5.64 -6.10 0.14
C TYR A 122 -6.03 -7.58 0.10
N SER A 123 -5.91 -8.28 1.24
CA SER A 123 -6.31 -9.69 1.31
C SER A 123 -7.80 -9.87 1.08
N LEU A 124 -8.65 -8.99 1.65
CA LEU A 124 -10.10 -9.01 1.40
C LEU A 124 -10.41 -8.75 -0.08
N LEU A 125 -9.73 -7.77 -0.67
CA LEU A 125 -9.91 -7.39 -2.07
C LEU A 125 -9.49 -8.53 -3.03
N ARG A 126 -8.41 -9.25 -2.71
CA ARG A 126 -7.98 -10.43 -3.49
C ARG A 126 -9.03 -11.52 -3.55
N PHE A 127 -9.76 -11.75 -2.46
CA PHE A 127 -10.76 -12.82 -2.39
C PHE A 127 -12.14 -12.38 -2.91
N ASN A 128 -12.29 -11.14 -3.38
CA ASN A 128 -13.54 -10.66 -3.92
C ASN A 128 -13.62 -10.95 -5.44
N PRO A 129 -14.48 -11.89 -5.89
CA PRO A 129 -14.56 -12.30 -7.29
C PRO A 129 -15.16 -11.23 -8.20
N LEU A 130 -15.84 -10.21 -7.64
CA LEU A 130 -16.42 -9.12 -8.42
C LEU A 130 -15.35 -8.16 -8.95
N ILE A 131 -14.16 -8.16 -8.35
CA ILE A 131 -13.08 -7.25 -8.72
C ILE A 131 -12.45 -7.70 -10.03
N THR A 132 -12.71 -6.93 -11.07
CA THR A 132 -12.14 -7.15 -12.41
C THR A 132 -11.15 -6.06 -12.79
N ARG A 133 -11.16 -4.92 -12.08
CA ARG A 133 -10.27 -3.78 -12.34
C ARG A 133 -9.66 -3.26 -11.03
N LEU A 134 -8.38 -2.92 -11.03
CA LEU A 134 -7.74 -2.30 -9.87
C LEU A 134 -7.65 -0.79 -10.01
N LEU A 135 -7.80 -0.09 -8.89
CA LEU A 135 -7.44 1.31 -8.73
C LEU A 135 -6.41 1.43 -7.62
N ILE A 136 -5.21 1.86 -7.98
CA ILE A 136 -4.13 2.21 -7.06
C ILE A 136 -4.19 3.72 -6.83
N LYS A 137 -4.51 4.14 -5.62
CA LYS A 137 -4.33 5.54 -5.20
C LYS A 137 -2.99 5.66 -4.51
N ASP A 138 -2.06 6.43 -5.08
CA ASP A 138 -0.76 6.66 -4.47
C ASP A 138 -0.08 7.95 -4.95
N PRO A 139 -0.03 9.02 -4.13
CA PRO A 139 0.75 10.22 -4.44
C PRO A 139 2.24 9.93 -4.62
N LEU A 140 2.80 8.96 -3.89
CA LEU A 140 4.21 8.62 -3.92
C LEU A 140 4.61 7.86 -5.19
N ALA A 141 3.65 7.41 -5.98
CA ALA A 141 3.89 6.77 -7.27
C ALA A 141 4.05 7.76 -8.43
N ALA A 142 4.03 9.08 -8.18
CA ALA A 142 4.04 10.09 -9.24
C ALA A 142 5.23 9.94 -10.20
N PHE A 143 6.42 9.68 -9.67
CA PHE A 143 7.64 9.45 -10.48
C PHE A 143 7.69 8.06 -11.13
N SER A 144 6.88 7.12 -10.66
CA SER A 144 6.70 5.79 -11.27
C SER A 144 5.56 5.76 -12.30
N ALA A 145 4.83 6.86 -12.52
CA ALA A 145 3.63 6.87 -13.34
C ALA A 145 3.90 6.45 -14.80
N LYS A 146 4.95 7.01 -15.42
CA LYS A 146 5.37 6.65 -16.79
C LYS A 146 5.73 5.16 -16.89
N TYR A 147 6.43 4.64 -15.89
CA TYR A 147 6.80 3.23 -15.83
C TYR A 147 5.56 2.31 -15.79
N LEU A 148 4.61 2.61 -14.89
CA LEU A 148 3.38 1.86 -14.72
C LEU A 148 2.49 1.92 -15.97
N SER A 149 2.42 3.09 -16.62
CA SER A 149 1.73 3.27 -17.90
C SER A 149 2.33 2.40 -18.99
N ASN A 150 3.65 2.49 -19.22
CA ASN A 150 4.28 1.82 -20.35
C ASN A 150 4.39 0.30 -20.16
N LYS A 151 4.74 -0.17 -18.95
CA LYS A 151 4.99 -1.59 -18.68
C LYS A 151 3.71 -2.38 -18.44
N TYR A 152 2.74 -1.79 -17.75
CA TYR A 152 1.52 -2.49 -17.29
C TYR A 152 0.24 -1.92 -17.91
N ASN A 153 0.37 -1.01 -18.87
CA ASN A 153 -0.77 -0.32 -19.48
C ASN A 153 -1.68 0.32 -18.41
N CYS A 154 -1.14 0.92 -17.34
CA CYS A 154 -1.99 1.59 -16.36
C CYS A 154 -2.64 2.85 -16.95
N SER A 155 -3.93 3.06 -16.69
CA SER A 155 -4.62 4.34 -16.92
C SER A 155 -4.22 5.32 -15.82
N VAL A 156 -3.42 6.33 -16.14
CA VAL A 156 -2.88 7.26 -15.14
C VAL A 156 -3.75 8.52 -15.05
N VAL A 157 -4.17 8.84 -13.83
CA VAL A 157 -4.83 10.11 -13.45
C VAL A 157 -3.86 10.88 -12.55
N ILE A 158 -3.36 12.01 -13.05
CA ILE A 158 -2.44 12.88 -12.30
C ILE A 158 -3.22 14.04 -11.68
N MET A 159 -3.21 14.12 -10.36
CA MET A 159 -3.79 15.22 -9.62
C MET A 159 -2.83 16.41 -9.56
N ILE A 160 -3.30 17.55 -10.03
CA ILE A 160 -2.60 18.83 -9.98
C ILE A 160 -3.35 19.74 -9.00
N ARG A 161 -2.61 20.51 -8.20
CA ARG A 161 -3.16 21.53 -7.31
C ARG A 161 -2.24 22.74 -7.32
N HIS A 162 -2.84 23.93 -7.20
CA HIS A 162 -2.11 25.17 -7.07
C HIS A 162 -1.07 25.09 -5.91
N PRO A 163 0.21 25.47 -6.14
CA PRO A 163 1.27 25.34 -5.12
C PRO A 163 0.94 26.07 -3.81
N LEU A 164 0.38 27.28 -3.88
CA LEU A 164 -0.01 28.02 -2.66
C LEU A 164 -1.08 27.28 -1.84
N SER A 165 -2.05 26.63 -2.49
CA SER A 165 -3.07 25.85 -1.77
C SER A 165 -2.49 24.59 -1.13
N PHE A 166 -1.47 23.99 -1.75
CA PHE A 166 -0.72 22.88 -1.18
C PHE A 166 0.08 23.34 0.05
N ILE A 167 0.83 24.43 -0.04
CA ILE A 167 1.59 25.03 1.07
C ILE A 167 0.66 25.39 2.23
N ALA A 168 -0.45 26.08 1.95
CA ALA A 168 -1.45 26.42 2.96
C ALA A 168 -2.03 25.17 3.64
N SER A 169 -2.29 24.10 2.89
CA SER A 169 -2.77 22.83 3.44
C SER A 169 -1.75 22.14 4.34
N ILE A 170 -0.45 22.28 4.06
CA ILE A 170 0.62 21.75 4.92
C ILE A 170 0.70 22.56 6.20
N LYS A 171 0.78 23.90 6.11
CA LYS A 171 0.87 24.80 7.26
C LYS A 171 -0.29 24.64 8.25
N ARG A 172 -1.49 24.31 7.77
CA ARG A 172 -2.67 24.12 8.64
C ARG A 172 -2.65 22.80 9.44
N LEU A 173 -1.90 21.80 9.00
CA LEU A 173 -1.98 20.41 9.51
C LEU A 173 -0.65 19.90 10.10
N ASN A 174 0.38 20.74 10.09
CA ASN A 174 1.64 20.55 10.81
C ASN A 174 1.64 21.46 12.04
#